data_AF-A0A839IY58-F1
#
_entry.id   AF-A0A839IY58-F1
#
_cell.length_a   1.000
_cell.length_b   1.000
_cell.length_c   1.000
_cell.angle_alpha   90.00
_cell.angle_beta   90.00
_cell.angle_gamma   90.00
#
_symmetry.space_group_name_H-M   'P 1'
#
loop_
_entity.id
_entity.type
_entity.pdbx_description
1 polymer ?
#
loop_
_entity_poly.entity_id
_entity_poly.type
_entity_poly.pdbx_seq_one_letter_code
_entity_poly.pdbx_strand_id
1 'polypeptide(L)'
;RTKLTAQILLPALNIPDSKVSFEHKLYDFSGRDLVEVVRSCDDDIKTLMVFGHNHAITAFVNTYGDRFIDNVPTCGVVTVEFNEDKWSEINPGKTVFTIFPRD
;
A
#
# COMPACT_ATOMS: atom_id res chain seq x y z
N ARG A 1 14.96 4.76 1.89
CA ARG A 1 14.49 4.82 0.48
C ARG A 1 13.01 5.15 0.42
N THR A 2 12.13 4.37 1.03
CA THR A 2 10.68 4.65 1.16
C THR A 2 10.37 6.06 1.70
N LYS A 3 11.06 6.51 2.76
CA LYS A 3 10.92 7.87 3.29
C LYS A 3 11.21 8.98 2.27
N LEU A 4 12.25 8.82 1.45
CA LEU A 4 12.58 9.80 0.40
C LEU A 4 11.51 9.83 -0.69
N THR A 5 10.98 8.66 -1.06
CA THR A 5 9.86 8.57 -2.01
C THR A 5 8.61 9.28 -1.47
N ALA A 6 8.26 9.07 -0.20
CA ALA A 6 7.15 9.76 0.44
C ALA A 6 7.37 11.29 0.45
N GLN A 7 8.55 11.76 0.82
CA GLN A 7 8.88 13.19 0.83
C GLN A 7 8.73 13.89 -0.53
N ILE A 8 8.89 13.15 -1.64
CA ILE A 8 8.68 13.67 -2.99
C ILE A 8 7.19 13.66 -3.37
N LEU A 9 6.46 12.60 -3.01
CA LEU A 9 5.06 12.42 -3.44
C LEU A 9 4.04 13.16 -2.58
N LEU A 10 4.26 13.30 -1.28
CA LEU A 10 3.31 13.95 -0.37
C LEU A 10 2.98 15.40 -0.80
N PRO A 11 3.97 16.25 -1.14
CA PRO A 11 3.68 17.60 -1.63
C PRO A 11 2.93 17.59 -2.96
N ALA A 12 3.29 16.69 -3.89
CA ALA A 12 2.64 16.57 -5.19
C ALA A 12 1.17 16.13 -5.09
N LEU A 13 0.84 15.37 -4.04
CA LEU A 13 -0.51 14.90 -3.75
C LEU A 13 -1.27 15.80 -2.76
N ASN A 14 -0.67 16.91 -2.32
CA ASN A 14 -1.21 17.80 -1.28
C ASN A 14 -1.57 17.07 0.04
N ILE A 15 -0.80 16.04 0.41
CA ILE A 15 -0.97 15.31 1.66
C ILE A 15 -0.07 15.95 2.71
N PRO A 16 -0.63 16.45 3.85
CA PRO A 16 0.18 17.04 4.90
C PRO A 16 0.96 15.96 5.66
N ASP A 17 2.15 16.32 6.14
CA ASP A 17 3.01 15.42 6.93
C ASP A 17 2.32 14.88 8.20
N SER A 18 1.34 15.61 8.74
CA SER A 18 0.54 15.18 9.91
C SER A 18 -0.31 13.94 9.66
N LYS A 19 -0.53 13.55 8.39
CA LYS A 19 -1.23 12.32 8.00
C LYS A 19 -0.30 11.14 7.74
N VAL A 20 1.00 11.31 7.97
CA VAL A 20 2.01 10.28 7.71
C VAL A 20 2.37 9.59 9.03
N SER A 21 2.19 8.27 9.08
CA SER A 21 2.75 7.43 10.14
C SER A 21 3.97 6.66 9.60
N PHE A 22 4.99 6.51 10.44
CA PHE A 22 6.17 5.71 10.13
C PHE A 22 6.12 4.41 10.93
N GLU A 23 5.78 3.31 10.27
CA GLU A 23 5.75 2.00 10.89
C GLU A 23 7.02 1.20 10.61
N HIS A 24 7.79 0.90 11.66
CA HIS A 24 9.00 0.08 11.53
C HIS A 24 8.70 -1.34 11.04
N LYS A 25 7.51 -1.87 11.35
CA LYS A 25 7.03 -3.19 10.89
C LYS A 25 6.96 -3.30 9.36
N LEU A 26 6.71 -2.19 8.65
CA LEU A 26 6.67 -2.18 7.17
C LEU A 26 8.04 -2.46 6.51
N TYR A 27 9.12 -2.46 7.30
CA TYR A 27 10.44 -2.86 6.82
C TYR A 27 10.68 -4.37 6.88
N ASP A 28 9.80 -5.17 7.49
CA ASP A 28 9.95 -6.61 7.47
C ASP A 28 9.66 -7.18 6.07
N PHE A 29 10.58 -8.00 5.59
CA PHE A 29 10.58 -8.57 4.25
C PHE A 29 9.57 -9.72 4.09
N SER A 30 8.95 -10.17 5.19
CA SER A 30 8.07 -11.34 5.18
C SER A 30 6.65 -11.08 4.64
N GLY A 31 6.25 -9.82 4.47
CA GLY A 31 4.92 -9.42 3.97
C GLY A 31 3.76 -9.59 4.96
N ARG A 32 3.92 -10.42 6.00
CA ARG A 32 2.92 -10.59 7.08
C ARG A 32 2.71 -9.30 7.86
N ASP A 33 3.79 -8.58 8.12
CA ASP A 33 3.77 -7.33 8.86
C ASP A 33 3.02 -6.21 8.11
N LEU A 34 3.04 -6.23 6.77
CA LEU A 34 2.26 -5.29 5.96
C LEU A 34 0.75 -5.51 6.15
N VAL A 35 0.31 -6.77 6.16
CA VAL A 35 -1.11 -7.10 6.38
C VAL A 35 -1.56 -6.65 7.76
N GLU A 36 -0.76 -6.91 8.80
CA GLU A 36 -1.07 -6.48 10.17
C GLU A 36 -1.20 -4.95 10.25
N VAL A 37 -0.27 -4.21 9.63
CA VAL A 37 -0.33 -2.73 9.60
C VAL A 37 -1.59 -2.26 8.89
N VAL A 38 -1.90 -2.79 7.71
CA VAL A 38 -3.13 -2.42 6.98
C VAL A 38 -4.37 -2.73 7.81
N ARG A 39 -4.45 -3.90 8.45
CA ARG A 39 -5.60 -4.30 9.29
C ARG A 39 -5.73 -3.51 10.59
N SER A 40 -4.66 -2.88 11.05
CA SER A 40 -4.67 -2.01 12.23
C SER A 40 -5.06 -0.56 11.94
N CYS A 41 -5.29 -0.22 10.67
CA CYS A 41 -5.70 1.11 10.24
C CYS A 41 -7.08 1.48 10.82
N ASP A 42 -7.24 2.74 11.19
CA ASP A 42 -8.52 3.28 11.67
C ASP A 42 -9.57 3.30 10.55
N ASP A 43 -10.79 2.86 10.84
CA ASP A 43 -11.90 2.75 9.88
C ASP A 43 -12.41 4.14 9.41
N ASP A 44 -12.03 5.22 10.10
CA ASP A 44 -12.26 6.60 9.63
C ASP A 44 -11.38 6.96 8.42
N ILE A 45 -10.28 6.23 8.20
CA ILE A 45 -9.41 6.40 7.03
C ILE A 45 -10.04 5.67 5.83
N LYS A 46 -10.59 6.43 4.88
CA LYS A 46 -11.23 5.86 3.67
C LYS A 46 -10.24 5.51 2.56
N THR A 47 -9.00 5.95 2.65
CA THR A 47 -7.95 5.63 1.66
C THR A 47 -6.60 5.59 2.36
N LEU A 48 -5.96 4.43 2.33
CA LEU A 48 -4.65 4.20 2.92
C LEU A 48 -3.59 4.11 1.82
N MET A 49 -2.58 4.98 1.87
CA MET A 49 -1.40 4.91 1.00
C MET A 49 -0.24 4.29 1.78
N VAL A 50 0.33 3.20 1.25
CA VAL A 50 1.44 2.50 1.89
C VAL A 50 2.71 2.56 1.05
N PHE A 51 3.81 2.95 1.67
CA PHE A 51 5.15 2.92 1.09
C PHE A 51 5.92 1.72 1.64
N GLY A 52 6.19 0.72 0.80
CA GLY A 52 6.83 -0.52 1.22
C GLY A 52 7.92 -1.02 0.26
N HIS A 53 8.45 -2.20 0.56
CA HIS A 53 9.41 -2.90 -0.30
C HIS A 53 8.68 -3.78 -1.33
N ASN A 54 9.24 -3.90 -2.54
CA ASN A 54 8.61 -4.57 -3.69
C ASN A 54 8.08 -5.97 -3.35
N HIS A 55 8.83 -6.77 -2.59
CA HIS A 55 8.39 -8.13 -2.22
C HIS A 55 7.10 -8.13 -1.39
N ALA A 56 7.04 -7.31 -0.33
CA ALA A 56 5.86 -7.22 0.52
C ALA A 56 4.67 -6.64 -0.25
N ILE A 57 4.88 -5.60 -1.06
CA ILE A 57 3.83 -4.99 -1.89
C ILE A 57 3.32 -5.98 -2.93
N THR A 58 4.21 -6.67 -3.65
CA THR A 58 3.83 -7.66 -4.67
C THR A 58 3.04 -8.81 -4.05
N ALA A 59 3.49 -9.33 -2.91
CA ALA A 59 2.75 -10.37 -2.18
C ALA A 59 1.36 -9.88 -1.73
N PHE A 60 1.27 -8.66 -1.20
CA PHE A 60 0.01 -8.07 -0.75
C PHE A 60 -0.98 -7.90 -1.91
N VAL A 61 -0.58 -7.27 -3.02
CA VAL A 61 -1.50 -7.03 -4.15
C VAL A 61 -1.92 -8.31 -4.85
N ASN A 62 -1.08 -9.34 -4.87
CA ASN A 62 -1.46 -10.65 -5.41
C ASN A 62 -2.36 -11.46 -4.46
N THR A 63 -2.30 -11.18 -3.15
CA THR A 63 -3.15 -11.84 -2.14
C THR A 63 -4.52 -11.15 -2.05
N TYR A 64 -4.54 -9.82 -2.11
CA TYR A 64 -5.70 -9.00 -1.82
C TYR A 64 -6.30 -8.30 -3.04
N GLY A 65 -5.65 -8.37 -4.21
CA GLY A 65 -6.22 -7.92 -5.49
C GLY A 65 -6.79 -9.07 -6.30
N ASP A 66 -7.39 -8.75 -7.45
CA ASP A 66 -7.98 -9.70 -8.40
C ASP A 66 -7.13 -9.89 -9.67
N ARG A 67 -5.93 -9.29 -9.71
CA ARG A 67 -5.00 -9.39 -10.84
C ARG A 67 -3.64 -9.88 -10.36
N PHE A 68 -3.09 -10.84 -11.11
CA PHE A 68 -1.72 -11.28 -10.91
C PHE A 68 -0.73 -10.24 -11.46
N ILE A 69 0.23 -9.85 -10.63
CA ILE A 69 1.33 -8.94 -10.97
C ILE A 69 2.63 -9.65 -10.61
N ASP A 70 3.48 -9.90 -11.60
CA ASP A 70 4.75 -10.63 -11.41
C ASP A 70 5.67 -9.91 -10.40
N ASN A 71 5.81 -8.59 -10.56
CA ASN A 71 6.57 -7.75 -9.64
C ASN A 71 6.11 -6.30 -9.73
N VAL A 72 5.82 -5.68 -8.60
CA VAL A 72 5.61 -4.22 -8.51
C VAL A 72 6.99 -3.54 -8.50
N PRO A 73 7.38 -2.80 -9.56
CA PRO A 73 8.70 -2.19 -9.64
C PRO A 73 8.84 -1.00 -8.68
N THR A 74 10.07 -0.51 -8.51
CA THR A 74 10.34 0.72 -7.77
C THR A 74 9.51 1.88 -8.33
N CYS A 75 8.87 2.66 -7.45
CA CYS A 75 7.93 3.73 -7.81
C CYS A 75 6.68 3.27 -8.57
N GLY A 76 6.42 1.97 -8.66
CA GLY A 76 5.15 1.44 -9.12
C GLY A 76 4.03 1.70 -8.10
N VAL A 77 2.83 1.98 -8.60
CA VAL A 77 1.64 2.19 -7.77
C VAL A 77 0.56 1.22 -8.22
N VAL A 78 -0.08 0.58 -7.25
CA VAL A 78 -1.22 -0.31 -7.44
C VAL A 78 -2.31 0.12 -6.47
N THR A 79 -3.54 0.21 -6.94
CA THR A 79 -4.72 0.49 -6.10
C THR A 79 -5.61 -0.73 -6.05
N VAL A 80 -5.89 -1.18 -4.83
CA VAL A 80 -6.86 -2.23 -4.54
C VAL A 80 -8.05 -1.58 -3.84
N GLU A 81 -9.24 -1.82 -4.35
CA GLU A 81 -10.51 -1.37 -3.77
C GLU A 81 -11.16 -2.55 -3.03
N PHE A 82 -11.48 -2.33 -1.75
CA PHE A 82 -12.13 -3.29 -0.87
C PHE A 82 -13.62 -2.95 -0.76
N ASN A 83 -14.47 -3.98 -0.57
CA ASN A 83 -15.92 -3.78 -0.37
C ASN A 83 -16.29 -3.70 1.12
N GLU A 84 -15.33 -3.97 2.00
CA GLU A 84 -15.50 -3.97 3.45
C GLU A 84 -15.42 -2.56 4.03
N ASP A 85 -16.25 -2.31 5.05
CA ASP A 85 -16.26 -1.03 5.77
C ASP A 85 -15.14 -0.91 6.82
N LYS A 86 -14.45 -2.02 7.12
CA LYS A 86 -13.40 -2.07 8.15
C LYS A 86 -12.10 -2.65 7.64
N TRP A 87 -10.99 -2.01 8.01
CA TRP A 87 -9.66 -2.46 7.63
C TRP A 87 -9.29 -3.82 8.22
N SER A 88 -9.75 -4.10 9.43
CA SER A 88 -9.49 -5.37 10.12
C SER A 88 -10.13 -6.59 9.44
N GLU A 89 -11.15 -6.37 8.62
CA GLU A 89 -11.98 -7.41 8.00
C GLU A 89 -11.68 -7.60 6.49
N ILE A 90 -10.70 -6.90 5.93
CA ILE A 90 -10.42 -6.96 4.48
C ILE A 90 -10.21 -8.38 3.96
N ASN A 91 -10.90 -8.67 2.86
CA ASN A 91 -10.73 -9.85 2.01
C ASN A 91 -10.18 -9.41 0.63
N PRO A 92 -9.91 -10.35 -0.30
CA PRO A 92 -9.52 -9.97 -1.65
C PRO A 92 -10.55 -9.05 -2.31
N GLY A 93 -10.08 -7.88 -2.72
CA GLY A 93 -10.82 -6.84 -3.43
C GLY A 93 -10.46 -6.78 -4.92
N LYS A 94 -10.72 -5.63 -5.55
CA LYS A 94 -10.47 -5.41 -6.98
C LYS A 94 -9.25 -4.54 -7.21
N THR A 95 -8.36 -4.95 -8.10
CA THR A 95 -7.27 -4.11 -8.58
C THR A 95 -7.81 -3.14 -9.64
N VAL A 96 -8.01 -1.89 -9.24
CA VAL A 96 -8.69 -0.87 -10.06
C VAL A 96 -7.72 0.03 -10.83
N PHE A 97 -6.47 0.14 -10.38
CA PHE A 97 -5.47 1.00 -11.01
C PHE A 97 -4.05 0.46 -10.84
N THR A 98 -3.23 0.62 -11.88
CA THR A 98 -1.80 0.30 -11.89
C THR A 98 -1.06 1.32 -12.73
N ILE A 99 0.06 1.84 -12.23
CA ILE A 99 1.01 2.66 -13.00
C ILE A 99 2.43 2.26 -12.64
N PHE A 100 3.25 2.02 -13.67
CA PHE A 100 4.64 1.60 -13.50
C PHE A 100 5.56 2.55 -14.30
N PRO A 101 6.74 2.94 -13.78
CA PRO A 101 7.60 3.96 -14.42
C PRO A 101 8.21 3.59 -15.78
N ARG A 102 7.79 2.49 -16.41
CA ARG A 102 8.29 2.02 -17.70
C ARG A 102 7.19 1.76 -18.73
N ASP A 103 5.94 2.08 -18.39
CA ASP A 103 4.79 2.06 -19.29
C ASP A 103 4.21 3.47 -19.45
#